data_AF-A0A165J0C9-F1
#
_entry.id   AF-A0A165J0C9-F1
#
_cell.length_a   1.000
_cell.length_b   1.000
_cell.length_c   1.000
_cell.angle_alpha   90.00
_cell.angle_beta   90.00
_cell.angle_gamma   90.00
#
_symmetry.space_group_name_H-M   'P 1'
#
loop_
_entity.id
_entity.type
_entity.pdbx_description
1 polymer ?
#
loop_
_entity_poly.entity_id
_entity_poly.type
_entity_poly.pdbx_seq_one_letter_code
_entity_poly.pdbx_strand_id
1 'polypeptide(L)'
;MSTPNRPKHKHDLDFDYPDFLTWAQLPPFSGEWPARGWVFLADVVRNESFMRPMVRVRDTAGKEVLLAFYLDNGNPEAARLAQMGPGTMVAIKNCQAKQFMDGQIGIRLEDQDLANLKHLPCTVAKFKSMNNQVIRDVSEPKCERCGAADARKRCGPCKTRYCSPECQKADWRPSHKGVCQILATLRDYDEMFA
;
A
#
# COMPACT_ATOMS: atom_id res chain seq x y z
N MET A 1 -3.99 12.38 -26.64
CA MET A 1 -2.72 12.42 -25.88
C MET A 1 -2.34 10.98 -25.61
N SER A 2 -1.25 10.50 -26.21
CA SER A 2 -0.78 9.12 -26.02
C SER A 2 -0.35 8.94 -24.58
N THR A 3 -0.91 7.97 -23.87
CA THR A 3 -0.47 7.59 -22.54
C THR A 3 1.03 7.27 -22.58
N PRO A 4 1.84 7.77 -21.63
CA PRO A 4 3.23 7.33 -21.53
C PRO A 4 3.27 5.81 -21.41
N ASN A 5 4.26 5.21 -22.05
CA ASN A 5 4.41 3.76 -22.10
C ASN A 5 4.73 3.26 -20.68
N ARG A 6 3.81 2.50 -20.07
CA ARG A 6 3.98 1.94 -18.71
C ARG A 6 5.33 1.19 -18.64
N PRO A 7 6.15 1.39 -17.59
CA PRO A 7 7.46 0.73 -17.48
C PRO A 7 7.32 -0.77 -17.72
N LYS A 8 8.18 -1.31 -18.60
CA LYS A 8 8.13 -2.72 -19.06
C LYS A 8 8.49 -3.74 -17.97
N HIS A 9 8.95 -3.30 -16.80
CA HIS A 9 9.34 -4.17 -15.71
C HIS A 9 8.22 -4.29 -14.70
N LYS A 10 7.59 -5.47 -14.64
CA LYS A 10 6.50 -5.87 -13.71
C LYS A 10 6.80 -5.67 -12.21
N HIS A 11 8.01 -5.20 -11.86
CA HIS A 11 8.57 -5.20 -10.51
C HIS A 11 9.20 -3.86 -10.12
N ASP A 12 9.06 -2.82 -10.94
CA ASP A 12 9.53 -1.47 -10.62
C ASP A 12 8.33 -0.53 -10.47
N LEU A 13 7.87 -0.33 -9.24
CA LEU A 13 6.93 0.75 -8.95
C LEU A 13 7.65 2.08 -9.11
N ASP A 14 7.45 2.70 -10.26
CA ASP A 14 7.75 4.11 -10.45
C ASP A 14 6.72 4.93 -9.65
N PHE A 15 7.09 5.32 -8.43
CA PHE A 15 6.24 6.14 -7.56
C PHE A 15 6.07 7.57 -8.07
N ASP A 16 6.81 7.96 -9.10
CA ASP A 16 6.69 9.24 -9.78
C ASP A 16 5.83 9.12 -11.06
N TYR A 17 5.34 7.91 -11.36
CA TYR A 17 4.39 7.65 -12.43
C TYR A 17 3.04 8.34 -12.14
N PRO A 18 2.32 8.85 -13.16
CA PRO A 18 1.07 9.62 -12.99
C PRO A 18 -0.08 8.88 -12.30
N ASP A 19 0.07 7.57 -12.05
CA ASP A 19 -0.90 6.78 -11.32
C ASP A 19 -0.83 7.03 -9.80
N PHE A 20 0.25 7.61 -9.26
CA PHE A 20 0.35 7.96 -7.84
C PHE A 20 -0.01 9.42 -7.59
N LEU A 21 -1.21 9.65 -7.06
CA LEU A 21 -1.72 10.99 -6.83
C LEU A 21 -1.47 11.43 -5.38
N THR A 22 -1.01 12.67 -5.24
CA THR A 22 -1.04 13.43 -3.99
C THR A 22 -2.43 14.00 -3.74
N TRP A 23 -2.70 14.50 -2.53
CA TRP A 23 -3.96 15.14 -2.19
C TRP A 23 -4.31 16.29 -3.15
N ALA A 24 -3.32 17.10 -3.54
CA ALA A 24 -3.53 18.23 -4.43
C ALA A 24 -3.93 17.82 -5.86
N GLN A 25 -3.64 16.57 -6.24
CA GLN A 25 -3.99 15.99 -7.53
C GLN A 25 -5.24 15.13 -7.45
N LEU A 26 -5.72 14.79 -6.25
CA LEU A 26 -7.00 14.10 -6.12
C LEU A 26 -8.09 15.02 -6.66
N PRO A 27 -8.89 14.53 -7.61
CA PRO A 27 -9.94 15.33 -8.21
C PRO A 27 -10.97 15.76 -7.15
N PRO A 28 -11.48 17.01 -7.23
CA PRO A 28 -12.62 17.42 -6.42
C PRO A 28 -13.86 16.62 -6.82
N PHE A 29 -14.88 16.66 -5.95
CA PHE A 29 -16.15 15.93 -6.08
C PHE A 29 -16.87 16.09 -7.45
N SER A 30 -16.56 17.11 -8.25
CA SER A 30 -17.14 17.38 -9.56
C SER A 30 -16.08 17.62 -10.64
N GLY A 31 -15.97 16.73 -11.63
CA GLY A 31 -15.10 16.87 -12.81
C GLY A 31 -15.08 15.61 -13.69
N GLU A 32 -14.54 15.72 -14.91
CA GLU A 32 -14.25 14.56 -15.77
C GLU A 32 -13.03 13.80 -15.21
N TRP A 33 -13.19 12.50 -15.00
CA TRP A 33 -12.21 11.64 -14.35
C TRP A 33 -11.30 10.97 -15.39
N PRO A 34 -10.00 10.70 -15.10
CA PRO A 34 -9.29 9.68 -15.83
C PRO A 34 -10.06 8.36 -15.70
N ALA A 35 -10.01 7.49 -16.70
CA ALA A 35 -10.87 6.32 -16.84
C ALA A 35 -10.62 5.17 -15.83
N ARG A 36 -10.06 5.46 -14.64
CA ARG A 36 -9.57 4.58 -13.54
C ARG A 36 -8.06 4.34 -13.58
N GLY A 37 -7.47 4.03 -12.42
CA GLY A 37 -6.11 3.49 -12.31
C GLY A 37 -5.17 4.17 -11.32
N TRP A 38 -5.61 5.20 -10.59
CA TRP A 38 -4.72 5.89 -9.64
C TRP A 38 -4.75 5.30 -8.23
N VAL A 39 -3.68 5.56 -7.47
CA VAL A 39 -3.50 5.16 -6.08
C VAL A 39 -3.04 6.36 -5.26
N PHE A 40 -3.72 6.58 -4.14
CA PHE A 40 -3.30 7.51 -3.10
C PHE A 40 -2.50 6.76 -2.04
N LEU A 41 -1.27 7.21 -1.79
CA LEU A 41 -0.40 6.67 -0.74
C LEU A 41 -0.27 7.66 0.40
N ALA A 42 -0.46 7.17 1.63
CA ALA A 42 -0.30 8.01 2.81
C ALA A 42 0.12 7.21 4.05
N ASP A 43 0.84 7.87 4.95
CA ASP A 43 1.17 7.35 6.29
C ASP A 43 0.07 7.74 7.28
N VAL A 44 -0.36 6.79 8.11
CA VAL A 44 -1.24 7.09 9.24
C VAL A 44 -0.47 7.89 10.28
N VAL A 45 -0.92 9.10 10.56
CA VAL A 45 -0.30 10.02 11.53
C VAL A 45 -0.87 9.82 12.93
N ARG A 46 -2.19 9.62 13.03
CA ARG A 46 -2.89 9.40 14.30
C ARG A 46 -4.28 8.81 14.07
N ASN A 47 -4.75 8.11 15.08
CA ASN A 47 -6.12 7.63 15.14
C ASN A 47 -7.04 8.73 15.70
N GLU A 48 -8.15 8.99 15.03
CA GLU A 48 -9.16 9.98 15.41
C GLU A 48 -10.55 9.31 15.57
N SER A 49 -10.57 7.99 15.75
CA SER A 49 -11.80 7.20 15.85
C SER A 49 -12.56 7.54 17.13
N PHE A 50 -13.87 7.70 17.00
CA PHE A 50 -14.78 7.85 18.14
C PHE A 50 -16.01 6.95 17.93
N MET A 51 -17.08 7.46 17.31
CA MET A 51 -18.24 6.65 16.93
C MET A 51 -18.05 5.88 15.63
N ARG A 52 -17.07 6.26 14.82
CA ARG A 52 -16.73 5.63 13.54
C ARG A 52 -15.22 5.56 13.38
N PRO A 53 -14.69 4.57 12.64
CA PRO A 53 -13.27 4.52 12.36
C PRO A 53 -12.85 5.74 11.54
N MET A 54 -11.86 6.47 12.05
CA MET A 54 -11.29 7.65 11.42
C MET A 54 -9.81 7.74 11.75
N VAL A 55 -9.00 8.08 10.76
CA VAL A 55 -7.57 8.31 10.94
C VAL A 55 -7.14 9.55 10.19
N ARG A 56 -6.16 10.27 10.74
CA ARG A 56 -5.43 11.30 9.99
C ARG A 56 -4.31 10.63 9.23
N VAL A 57 -4.24 10.86 7.93
CA VAL A 57 -3.16 10.34 7.08
C VAL A 57 -2.38 11.50 6.46
N ARG A 58 -1.08 11.30 6.20
CA ARG A 58 -0.20 12.26 5.53
C ARG A 58 0.25 11.69 4.20
N ASP A 59 -0.06 12.38 3.12
CA ASP A 59 0.34 11.96 1.78
C ASP A 59 1.85 12.14 1.52
N THR A 60 2.28 11.74 0.33
CA THR A 60 3.69 11.86 -0.11
C THR A 60 4.19 13.30 -0.26
N ALA A 61 3.30 14.29 -0.36
CA ALA A 61 3.63 15.72 -0.38
C ALA A 61 3.60 16.36 1.02
N GLY A 62 3.32 15.57 2.07
CA GLY A 62 3.27 16.04 3.45
C GLY A 62 1.93 16.63 3.88
N LYS A 63 0.89 16.56 3.04
CA LYS A 63 -0.45 17.06 3.36
C LYS A 63 -1.19 16.07 4.26
N GLU A 64 -1.65 16.56 5.41
CA GLU A 64 -2.54 15.79 6.29
C GLU A 64 -4.00 15.91 5.89
N VAL A 65 -4.68 14.76 5.77
CA VAL A 65 -6.08 14.63 5.33
C VAL A 65 -6.83 13.63 6.21
N LEU A 66 -8.13 13.83 6.40
CA LEU A 66 -8.97 12.88 7.12
C LEU A 66 -9.26 11.68 6.22
N LEU A 67 -9.08 10.46 6.71
CA LEU A 67 -9.59 9.23 6.12
C LEU A 67 -10.68 8.68 7.04
N ALA A 68 -11.93 8.70 6.57
CA ALA A 68 -13.10 8.28 7.34
C ALA A 68 -13.75 7.04 6.71
N PHE A 69 -14.12 6.08 7.55
CA PHE A 69 -14.77 4.85 7.14
C PHE A 69 -16.27 4.92 7.47
N TYR A 70 -17.12 4.86 6.44
CA TYR A 70 -18.58 4.85 6.51
C TYR A 70 -19.06 3.44 6.20
N LEU A 71 -18.85 2.54 7.16
CA LEU A 71 -19.20 1.13 7.02
C LEU A 71 -20.57 0.85 7.63
N ASP A 72 -21.28 -0.09 7.03
CA ASP A 72 -22.54 -0.59 7.56
C ASP A 72 -22.37 -1.21 8.96
N ASN A 73 -23.43 -1.09 9.76
CA ASN A 73 -23.46 -1.68 11.09
C ASN A 73 -23.23 -3.20 11.00
N GLY A 74 -22.22 -3.70 11.72
CA GLY A 74 -21.87 -5.13 11.72
C GLY A 74 -20.80 -5.51 10.71
N ASN A 75 -20.27 -4.57 9.90
CA ASN A 75 -19.10 -4.86 9.07
C ASN A 75 -17.91 -5.30 9.97
N PRO A 76 -17.34 -6.50 9.75
CA PRO A 76 -16.29 -7.05 10.62
C PRO A 76 -14.97 -6.26 10.56
N GLU A 77 -14.72 -5.50 9.49
CA GLU A 77 -13.51 -4.69 9.33
C GLU A 77 -13.52 -3.43 10.21
N ALA A 78 -14.70 -2.97 10.65
CA ALA A 78 -14.81 -1.72 11.41
C ALA A 78 -13.95 -1.73 12.69
N ALA A 79 -13.94 -2.83 13.43
CA ALA A 79 -13.15 -2.97 14.66
C ALA A 79 -11.64 -2.94 14.41
N ARG A 80 -11.21 -3.50 13.26
CA ARG A 80 -9.80 -3.51 12.84
C ARG A 80 -9.35 -2.11 12.39
N LEU A 81 -10.16 -1.46 11.57
CA LEU A 81 -9.87 -0.11 11.06
C LEU A 81 -9.89 0.94 12.19
N ALA A 82 -10.72 0.75 13.21
CA ALA A 82 -10.74 1.59 14.41
C ALA A 82 -9.45 1.50 15.25
N GLN A 83 -8.60 0.49 15.04
CA GLN A 83 -7.32 0.33 15.73
C GLN A 83 -6.12 0.80 14.89
N MET A 84 -6.36 1.26 13.66
CA MET A 84 -5.30 1.72 12.76
C MET A 84 -4.57 2.93 13.37
N GLY A 85 -3.24 2.92 13.35
CA GLY A 85 -2.44 3.93 14.01
C GLY A 85 -1.06 4.13 13.36
N PRO A 86 -0.21 4.98 13.97
CA PRO A 86 1.12 5.29 13.45
C PRO A 86 1.97 4.05 13.14
N GLY A 87 2.81 4.16 12.12
CA GLY A 87 3.58 3.02 11.58
C GLY A 87 2.80 2.16 10.59
N THR A 88 1.59 2.58 10.23
CA THR A 88 0.77 2.00 9.16
C THR A 88 0.75 2.91 7.96
N MET A 89 0.88 2.36 6.76
CA MET A 89 0.61 3.06 5.51
C MET A 89 -0.70 2.57 4.93
N VAL A 90 -1.34 3.45 4.14
CA VAL A 90 -2.50 3.11 3.31
C VAL A 90 -2.16 3.31 1.84
N ALA A 91 -2.70 2.43 1.01
CA ALA A 91 -2.75 2.57 -0.44
C ALA A 91 -4.22 2.43 -0.86
N ILE A 92 -4.77 3.47 -1.47
CA ILE A 92 -6.21 3.54 -1.78
C ILE A 92 -6.38 3.78 -3.27
N LYS A 93 -6.91 2.77 -3.98
CA LYS A 93 -7.16 2.85 -5.42
C LYS A 93 -8.42 3.68 -5.69
N ASN A 94 -8.37 4.52 -6.72
CA ASN A 94 -9.51 5.29 -7.22
C ASN A 94 -10.25 6.13 -6.14
N CYS A 95 -9.57 6.51 -5.06
CA CYS A 95 -10.21 7.27 -3.99
C CYS A 95 -10.54 8.69 -4.42
N GLN A 96 -11.52 9.30 -3.75
CA GLN A 96 -12.02 10.63 -4.06
C GLN A 96 -12.01 11.51 -2.83
N ALA A 97 -11.78 12.81 -3.03
CA ALA A 97 -12.04 13.81 -2.02
C ALA A 97 -13.55 13.97 -1.80
N LYS A 98 -13.97 14.04 -0.54
CA LYS A 98 -15.35 14.28 -0.11
C LYS A 98 -15.38 15.40 0.92
N GLN A 99 -16.36 16.28 0.79
CA GLN A 99 -16.72 17.23 1.82
C GLN A 99 -17.70 16.56 2.77
N PHE A 100 -17.44 16.65 4.07
CA PHE A 100 -18.29 16.16 5.14
C PHE A 100 -19.28 17.25 5.57
N MET A 101 -20.34 16.85 6.28
CA MET A 101 -21.40 17.77 6.71
C MET A 101 -20.91 18.87 7.66
N ASP A 102 -19.84 18.62 8.40
CA ASP A 102 -19.19 19.58 9.30
C ASP A 102 -18.24 20.55 8.56
N GLY A 103 -18.19 20.48 7.23
CA GLY A 103 -17.32 21.29 6.39
C GLY A 103 -15.89 20.77 6.25
N GLN A 104 -15.51 19.69 6.95
CA GLN A 104 -14.20 19.06 6.73
C GLN A 104 -14.12 18.47 5.32
N ILE A 105 -12.91 18.38 4.78
CA ILE A 105 -12.64 17.73 3.49
C ILE A 105 -11.62 16.62 3.72
N GLY A 106 -11.90 15.44 3.18
CA GLY A 106 -11.03 14.26 3.30
C GLY A 106 -11.43 13.15 2.35
N ILE A 107 -11.02 11.93 2.65
CA ILE A 107 -11.37 10.71 1.90
C ILE A 107 -12.41 9.95 2.72
N ARG A 108 -13.50 9.54 2.07
CA ARG A 108 -14.53 8.68 2.65
C ARG A 108 -14.49 7.34 1.92
N LEU A 109 -14.38 6.25 2.68
CA LEU A 109 -14.51 4.89 2.16
C LEU A 109 -15.76 4.23 2.75
N GLU A 110 -16.57 3.66 1.87
CA GLU A 110 -17.73 2.85 2.21
C GLU A 110 -17.41 1.36 2.03
N ASP A 111 -18.35 0.46 2.35
CA ASP A 111 -18.18 -0.99 2.24
C ASP A 111 -17.66 -1.42 0.86
N GLN A 112 -18.22 -0.86 -0.21
CA GLN A 112 -17.81 -1.15 -1.59
C GLN A 112 -16.39 -0.66 -1.93
N ASP A 113 -15.87 0.30 -1.18
CA ASP A 113 -14.54 0.87 -1.42
C ASP A 113 -13.44 0.08 -0.69
N LEU A 114 -13.80 -0.77 0.29
CA LEU A 114 -12.81 -1.52 1.08
C LEU A 114 -11.94 -2.45 0.22
N ALA A 115 -12.47 -2.96 -0.90
CA ALA A 115 -11.68 -3.74 -1.85
C ALA A 115 -10.52 -2.94 -2.47
N ASN A 116 -10.64 -1.61 -2.53
CA ASN A 116 -9.62 -0.69 -3.05
C ASN A 116 -8.61 -0.23 -1.98
N LEU A 117 -8.82 -0.60 -0.72
CA LEU A 117 -7.94 -0.25 0.39
C LEU A 117 -6.96 -1.38 0.67
N LYS A 118 -5.66 -1.07 0.63
CA LYS A 118 -4.62 -1.85 1.28
C LYS A 118 -4.04 -1.03 2.42
N HIS A 119 -3.77 -1.68 3.54
CA HIS A 119 -3.03 -1.08 4.63
C HIS A 119 -1.94 -2.05 5.11
N LEU A 120 -0.75 -1.53 5.36
CA LEU A 120 0.44 -2.31 5.66
C LEU A 120 1.15 -1.79 6.90
N PRO A 121 1.76 -2.68 7.72
CA PRO A 121 2.48 -2.29 8.93
C PRO A 121 3.89 -1.73 8.61
N CYS A 122 3.94 -0.69 7.79
CA CYS A 122 5.13 0.07 7.46
C CYS A 122 4.78 1.50 7.08
N THR A 123 5.78 2.36 6.90
CA THR A 123 5.59 3.68 6.31
C THR A 123 5.71 3.64 4.79
N VAL A 124 5.18 4.65 4.11
CA VAL A 124 5.36 4.86 2.67
C VAL A 124 6.85 4.91 2.32
N ALA A 125 7.68 5.59 3.13
CA ALA A 125 9.12 5.62 2.93
C ALA A 125 9.75 4.21 2.97
N LYS A 126 9.32 3.37 3.93
CA LYS A 126 9.78 1.99 4.01
C LYS A 126 9.30 1.16 2.83
N PHE A 127 8.04 1.31 2.41
CA PHE A 127 7.48 0.66 1.23
C PHE A 127 8.25 0.99 -0.04
N LYS A 128 8.53 2.28 -0.28
CA LYS A 128 9.36 2.75 -1.39
C LYS A 128 10.77 2.15 -1.34
N SER A 129 11.41 2.12 -0.17
CA SER A 129 12.74 1.52 -0.01
C SER A 129 12.76 0.01 -0.33
N MET A 130 11.66 -0.69 -0.06
CA MET A 130 11.53 -2.13 -0.31
C MET A 130 11.20 -2.45 -1.77
N ASN A 131 10.59 -1.54 -2.53
CA ASN A 131 10.44 -1.70 -3.98
C ASN A 131 11.82 -1.91 -4.65
N ASN A 132 12.83 -1.12 -4.24
CA ASN A 132 14.19 -1.27 -4.73
C ASN A 132 14.81 -2.63 -4.39
N GLN A 133 14.43 -3.23 -3.25
CA GLN A 133 14.86 -4.59 -2.89
C GLN A 133 14.23 -5.62 -3.84
N VAL A 134 12.94 -5.49 -4.17
CA VAL A 134 12.27 -6.41 -5.11
C VAL A 134 12.95 -6.38 -6.48
N ILE A 135 13.33 -5.20 -6.98
CA ILE A 135 14.06 -5.05 -8.25
C ILE A 135 15.41 -5.80 -8.19
N ARG A 136 16.16 -5.63 -7.10
CA ARG A 136 17.45 -6.32 -6.89
C ARG A 136 17.30 -7.84 -6.79
N ASP A 137 16.28 -8.32 -6.09
CA ASP A 137 16.01 -9.76 -5.93
C ASP A 137 15.69 -10.45 -7.28
N VAL A 138 15.14 -9.68 -8.22
CA VAL A 138 14.87 -10.14 -9.59
C VAL A 138 16.14 -10.18 -10.42
N SER A 139 17.00 -9.16 -10.33
CA SER A 139 18.25 -9.08 -11.10
C SER A 139 19.35 -10.02 -10.58
N GLU A 140 19.40 -10.27 -9.27
CA GLU A 140 20.42 -11.09 -8.62
C GLU A 140 19.79 -12.15 -7.70
N PRO A 141 19.19 -13.21 -8.26
CA PRO A 141 18.49 -14.22 -7.47
C PRO A 141 19.47 -15.00 -6.60
N LYS A 142 19.43 -14.76 -5.30
CA LYS A 142 20.25 -15.43 -4.28
C LYS A 142 19.44 -15.76 -3.03
N CYS A 143 20.02 -16.55 -2.14
CA CYS A 143 19.41 -16.88 -0.86
C CYS A 143 19.39 -15.62 0.02
N GLU A 144 18.21 -15.19 0.47
CA GLU A 144 18.06 -14.00 1.31
C GLU A 144 18.86 -14.14 2.62
N ARG A 145 19.02 -15.36 3.11
CA ARG A 145 19.69 -15.61 4.40
C ARG A 145 21.21 -15.63 4.30
N CYS A 146 21.77 -16.33 3.31
CA CYS A 146 23.22 -16.64 3.24
C CYS A 146 23.89 -16.17 1.95
N GLY A 147 23.16 -15.63 0.98
CA GLY A 147 23.69 -15.13 -0.28
C GLY A 147 24.06 -16.20 -1.32
N ALA A 148 23.84 -17.48 -1.04
CA ALA A 148 24.13 -18.56 -2.00
C ALA A 148 23.29 -18.42 -3.28
N ALA A 149 23.90 -18.65 -4.44
CA ALA A 149 23.27 -18.49 -5.75
C ALA A 149 22.25 -19.61 -6.08
N ASP A 150 22.29 -20.75 -5.38
CA ASP A 150 21.44 -21.92 -5.59
C ASP A 150 20.06 -21.81 -4.89
N ALA A 151 19.48 -20.61 -4.85
CA ALA A 151 18.25 -20.31 -4.13
C ALA A 151 16.98 -20.71 -4.89
N ARG A 152 16.72 -22.03 -4.91
CA ARG A 152 15.58 -22.63 -5.62
C ARG A 152 14.27 -22.63 -4.85
N LYS A 153 14.31 -22.58 -3.52
CA LYS A 153 13.12 -22.56 -2.65
C LYS A 153 12.57 -21.14 -2.52
N ARG A 154 11.28 -21.00 -2.25
CA ARG A 154 10.61 -19.69 -2.16
C ARG A 154 9.64 -19.64 -0.99
N CYS A 155 9.55 -18.46 -0.37
CA CYS A 155 8.45 -18.14 0.53
C CYS A 155 7.12 -18.21 -0.23
N GLY A 156 6.12 -18.90 0.33
CA GLY A 156 4.83 -19.11 -0.33
C GLY A 156 4.12 -17.79 -0.71
N PRO A 157 3.93 -16.85 0.24
CA PRO A 157 3.29 -15.57 -0.02
C PRO A 157 4.15 -14.66 -0.90
N CYS A 158 5.30 -14.22 -0.41
CA CYS A 158 6.05 -13.15 -1.05
C CYS A 158 7.05 -13.63 -2.10
N LYS A 159 7.34 -14.93 -2.23
CA LYS A 159 8.31 -15.49 -3.21
C LYS A 159 9.80 -15.21 -2.97
N THR A 160 10.20 -14.66 -1.81
CA THR A 160 11.63 -14.50 -1.45
C THR A 160 12.35 -15.85 -1.48
N ARG A 161 13.60 -15.87 -1.96
CA ARG A 161 14.33 -17.09 -2.32
C ARG A 161 15.26 -17.58 -1.22
N TYR A 162 15.39 -18.90 -1.13
CA TYR A 162 16.27 -19.58 -0.18
C TYR A 162 16.92 -20.82 -0.83
N CYS A 163 18.15 -21.16 -0.42
CA CYS A 163 18.78 -22.42 -0.82
C CYS A 163 18.19 -23.63 -0.04
N SER A 164 17.74 -23.41 1.19
CA SER A 164 17.23 -24.47 2.06
C SER A 164 16.07 -24.03 2.98
N PRO A 165 15.25 -24.97 3.52
CA PRO A 165 14.19 -24.65 4.46
C PRO A 165 14.77 -24.16 5.81
N GLU A 166 15.99 -24.57 6.15
CA GLU A 166 16.71 -24.09 7.33
C GLU A 166 17.04 -22.60 7.18
N CYS A 167 17.54 -22.18 6.01
CA CYS A 167 17.76 -20.77 5.71
C CYS A 167 16.45 -19.97 5.79
N GLN A 168 15.35 -20.50 5.25
CA GLN A 168 14.03 -19.86 5.33
C GLN A 168 13.56 -19.72 6.79
N LYS A 169 13.66 -20.78 7.61
CA LYS A 169 13.26 -20.75 9.03
C LYS A 169 14.14 -19.79 9.85
N ALA A 170 15.45 -19.78 9.59
CA ALA A 170 16.40 -18.90 10.26
C ALA A 170 16.21 -17.43 9.89
N ASP A 171 15.72 -17.14 8.68
CA ASP A 171 15.36 -15.78 8.25
C ASP A 171 13.97 -15.36 8.76
N TRP A 172 13.03 -16.31 8.88
CA TRP A 172 11.64 -16.06 9.28
C TRP A 172 11.51 -15.18 10.52
N ARG A 173 12.20 -15.57 11.60
CA ARG A 173 12.39 -14.75 12.80
C ARG A 173 13.89 -14.60 12.98
N PRO A 174 14.45 -13.38 12.91
CA PRO A 174 13.80 -12.12 13.29
C PRO A 174 13.33 -11.21 12.12
N SER A 175 13.71 -11.48 10.87
CA SER A 175 13.63 -10.48 9.80
C SER A 175 12.40 -10.64 8.92
N HIS A 176 12.27 -11.79 8.25
CA HIS A 176 11.36 -11.93 7.11
C HIS A 176 9.88 -11.77 7.49
N LYS A 177 9.47 -12.23 8.68
CA LYS A 177 8.07 -12.14 9.12
C LYS A 177 7.54 -10.70 9.07
N GLY A 178 8.35 -9.71 9.43
CA GLY A 178 7.94 -8.30 9.46
C GLY A 178 7.79 -7.67 8.06
N VAL A 179 8.44 -8.25 7.05
CA VAL A 179 8.49 -7.70 5.68
C VAL A 179 7.73 -8.55 4.67
N CYS A 180 7.35 -9.78 5.01
CA CYS A 180 6.74 -10.72 4.09
C CYS A 180 5.47 -10.16 3.43
N GLN A 181 4.57 -9.56 4.21
CA GLN A 181 3.33 -8.98 3.67
C GLN A 181 3.64 -7.83 2.70
N ILE A 182 4.60 -6.97 3.05
CA ILE A 182 5.00 -5.83 2.22
C ILE A 182 5.59 -6.32 0.88
N LEU A 183 6.50 -7.30 0.94
CA LEU A 183 7.11 -7.90 -0.26
C LEU A 183 6.08 -8.64 -1.12
N ALA A 184 5.11 -9.31 -0.51
CA ALA A 184 4.02 -9.95 -1.24
C ALA A 184 3.21 -8.89 -1.99
N THR A 185 2.81 -7.81 -1.31
CA THR A 185 2.08 -6.70 -1.91
C THR A 185 2.86 -6.01 -3.04
N LEU A 186 4.16 -5.74 -2.86
CA LEU A 186 5.00 -5.17 -3.91
C LEU A 186 5.14 -6.07 -5.15
N ARG A 187 5.16 -7.40 -4.95
CA ARG A 187 5.29 -8.38 -6.05
C ARG A 187 3.95 -8.68 -6.72
N ASP A 188 2.85 -8.36 -6.06
CA ASP A 188 1.49 -8.49 -6.56
C ASP A 188 0.99 -7.18 -7.18
N TYR A 189 1.86 -6.59 -8.01
CA TYR A 189 1.65 -5.31 -8.70
C TYR A 189 0.30 -5.25 -9.42
N ASP A 190 -0.08 -6.34 -10.09
CA ASP A 190 -1.32 -6.38 -10.87
C ASP A 190 -2.55 -6.24 -9.94
N GLU A 191 -2.57 -6.80 -8.74
CA GLU A 191 -3.73 -6.66 -7.83
C GLU A 191 -3.85 -5.27 -7.19
N MET A 192 -2.75 -4.51 -7.03
CA MET A 192 -2.81 -3.13 -6.55
C MET A 192 -3.16 -2.12 -7.66
N PHE A 193 -2.78 -2.39 -8.91
CA PHE A 193 -2.74 -1.39 -9.99
C PHE A 193 -3.44 -1.82 -11.31
N ALA A 194 -4.03 -3.02 -11.41
CA ALA A 194 -4.94 -3.43 -12.49
C ALA A 194 -6.39 -3.14 -12.10
#